data_AF-A0A670Y346-F1
#
_entry.id   AF-A0A670Y346-F1
#
_cell.length_a   1.000
_cell.length_b   1.000
_cell.length_c   1.000
_cell.angle_alpha   90.00
_cell.angle_beta   90.00
_cell.angle_gamma   90.00
#
_symmetry.space_group_name_H-M   'P 1'
#
loop_
_entity.id
_entity.type
_entity.pdbx_description
1 polymer ?
#
loop_
_entity_poly.entity_id
_entity_poly.type
_entity_poly.pdbx_seq_one_letter_code
_entity_poly.pdbx_strand_id
1 'polypeptide(L)'
;MATGDLKGNLHKIEQKLRVINYPSDVDYMGLAKGDPSVYLPIISYCFTSFSTYIAELVMDSGMELTAKNDSRFVDAMYKLLRDQFQYKPVLSKQQFLQYGFAERKIQIVCDIISYIYKRHKEFSNMNKIKSQSEKKAHVVKSLSHTGFSNPSVTVAISTMDLQQKPQIERHEGVTSVHIPEDFISETLQEVKDYVVNKVEVLDYDTDVSDNIDVEKDNELEDLKSQLVELQQKFHSLSNVDEKLQTLEKKLQGKIVIEENEWNNLLSRVLLLETQLLLHSKTADLSTKLNNVCEEDSSTRNTTLSSGKYLLQFFS
;
A
#
# COMPACT_ATOMS: atom_id res chain seq x y z
N MET A 1 34.73 -2.15 -31.04
CA MET A 1 33.85 -3.07 -30.25
C MET A 1 32.61 -3.34 -31.08
N ALA A 2 32.05 -4.54 -31.03
CA ALA A 2 30.78 -4.80 -31.70
C ALA A 2 29.66 -3.98 -31.05
N THR A 3 28.90 -3.25 -31.85
CA THR A 3 27.58 -2.72 -31.47
C THR A 3 26.64 -3.92 -31.45
N GLY A 4 26.03 -4.23 -30.30
CA GLY A 4 25.15 -5.40 -30.20
C GLY A 4 23.74 -5.10 -30.68
N ASP A 5 22.81 -6.01 -30.37
CA ASP A 5 21.42 -5.88 -30.79
C ASP A 5 20.68 -4.80 -29.99
N LEU A 6 20.81 -3.56 -30.43
CA LEU A 6 20.06 -2.42 -29.90
C LEU A 6 18.55 -2.60 -30.06
N LYS A 7 18.07 -3.31 -31.10
CA LYS A 7 16.64 -3.48 -31.38
C LYS A 7 16.01 -4.49 -30.42
N GLY A 8 16.66 -5.63 -30.20
CA GLY A 8 16.27 -6.59 -29.16
C GLY A 8 16.34 -5.99 -27.76
N ASN A 9 17.35 -5.16 -27.47
CA ASN A 9 17.41 -4.43 -26.20
C ASN A 9 16.28 -3.40 -26.04
N LEU A 10 15.88 -2.68 -27.10
CA LEU A 10 14.73 -1.76 -27.07
C LEU A 10 13.41 -2.51 -26.77
N HIS A 11 13.18 -3.67 -27.39
CA HIS A 11 11.99 -4.48 -27.08
C HIS A 11 12.06 -5.11 -25.66
N LYS A 12 13.26 -5.47 -25.19
CA LYS A 12 13.49 -5.97 -23.82
C LYS A 12 13.18 -4.93 -22.74
N ILE A 13 13.47 -3.64 -22.97
CA ILE A 13 13.07 -2.57 -22.04
C ILE A 13 11.57 -2.26 -22.13
N GLU A 14 10.97 -2.26 -23.33
CA GLU A 14 9.51 -2.14 -23.52
C GLU A 14 8.73 -3.21 -22.71
N GLN A 15 9.12 -4.48 -22.82
CA GLN A 15 8.54 -5.57 -22.03
C GLN A 15 8.70 -5.35 -20.52
N LYS A 16 9.87 -4.86 -20.07
CA LYS A 16 10.15 -4.60 -18.65
C LYS A 16 9.37 -3.43 -18.09
N LEU A 17 9.22 -2.34 -18.85
CA LEU A 17 8.38 -1.19 -18.51
C LEU A 17 6.92 -1.60 -18.30
N ARG A 18 6.41 -2.51 -19.15
CA ARG A 18 5.08 -3.10 -19.01
C ARG A 18 4.93 -3.94 -17.74
N VAL A 19 5.95 -4.74 -17.38
CA VAL A 19 5.94 -5.55 -16.14
C VAL A 19 5.93 -4.70 -14.86
N ILE A 20 6.47 -3.48 -14.89
CA ILE A 20 6.41 -2.54 -13.77
C ILE A 20 5.27 -1.51 -13.86
N ASN A 21 4.38 -1.61 -14.85
CA ASN A 21 3.31 -0.64 -15.11
C ASN A 21 3.80 0.82 -15.17
N TYR A 22 4.90 1.08 -15.88
CA TYR A 22 5.43 2.45 -16.02
C TYR A 22 4.37 3.39 -16.64
N PRO A 23 4.00 4.51 -15.99
CA PRO A 23 2.76 5.23 -16.28
C PRO A 23 2.88 6.32 -17.36
N SER A 24 4.07 6.59 -17.90
CA SER A 24 4.31 7.66 -18.86
C SER A 24 4.73 7.11 -20.22
N ASP A 25 4.41 7.83 -21.30
CA ASP A 25 4.94 7.52 -22.62
C ASP A 25 6.47 7.62 -22.64
N VAL A 26 7.10 6.75 -23.41
CA VAL A 26 8.57 6.63 -23.49
C VAL A 26 9.05 6.94 -24.90
N ASP A 27 9.97 7.90 -25.02
CA ASP A 27 10.60 8.22 -26.29
C ASP A 27 11.63 7.13 -26.68
N TYR A 28 11.15 6.12 -27.41
CA TYR A 28 11.99 5.06 -27.98
C TYR A 28 13.05 5.59 -28.97
N MET A 29 12.88 6.78 -29.57
CA MET A 29 13.89 7.39 -30.43
C MET A 29 15.01 8.04 -29.60
N GLY A 30 14.68 8.68 -28.48
CA GLY A 30 15.61 9.14 -27.46
C GLY A 30 16.38 7.98 -26.82
N LEU A 31 15.71 6.88 -26.48
CA LEU A 31 16.37 5.63 -26.05
C LEU A 31 17.32 5.08 -27.12
N ALA A 32 16.93 5.07 -28.40
CA ALA A 32 17.79 4.61 -29.50
C ALA A 32 19.02 5.51 -29.70
N LYS A 33 18.88 6.83 -29.50
CA LYS A 33 19.98 7.81 -29.51
C LYS A 33 20.86 7.76 -28.26
N GLY A 34 20.37 7.16 -27.17
CA GLY A 34 21.04 7.17 -25.87
C GLY A 34 20.95 8.52 -25.15
N ASP A 35 19.85 9.26 -25.33
CA ASP A 35 19.59 10.51 -24.60
C ASP A 35 19.41 10.22 -23.09
N PRO A 36 20.25 10.78 -22.18
CA PRO A 36 20.10 10.58 -20.73
C PRO A 36 18.70 10.90 -20.21
N SER A 37 18.06 11.94 -20.77
CA SER A 37 16.81 12.54 -20.31
C SER A 37 15.64 11.58 -20.32
N VAL A 38 15.67 10.53 -21.15
CA VAL A 38 14.62 9.51 -21.23
C VAL A 38 14.81 8.38 -20.22
N TYR A 39 16.07 8.08 -19.82
CA TYR A 39 16.34 7.03 -18.83
C TYR A 39 16.09 7.51 -17.39
N LEU A 40 16.37 8.78 -17.08
CA LEU A 40 16.30 9.30 -15.71
C LEU A 40 14.88 9.22 -15.10
N PRO A 41 13.79 9.58 -15.80
CA PRO A 41 12.42 9.41 -15.28
C PRO A 41 12.05 7.94 -15.03
N ILE A 42 12.45 7.03 -15.94
CA ILE A 42 12.24 5.59 -15.78
C ILE A 42 12.92 5.09 -14.52
N ILE A 43 14.20 5.43 -14.32
CA ILE A 43 14.97 5.00 -13.15
C ILE A 43 14.39 5.61 -11.87
N SER A 44 13.98 6.88 -11.90
CA SER A 44 13.36 7.56 -10.75
C SER A 44 12.09 6.83 -10.32
N TYR A 45 11.15 6.60 -11.24
CA TYR A 45 9.92 5.84 -10.99
C TYR A 45 10.20 4.47 -10.36
N CYS A 46 11.18 3.73 -10.88
CA CYS A 46 11.51 2.39 -10.37
C CYS A 46 11.93 2.41 -8.90
N PHE A 47 12.59 3.47 -8.44
CA PHE A 47 13.05 3.60 -7.06
C PHE A 47 12.05 4.30 -6.12
N THR A 48 11.24 5.25 -6.62
CA THR A 48 10.40 6.12 -5.77
C THR A 48 8.89 5.85 -5.87
N SER A 49 8.41 5.22 -6.93
CA SER A 49 6.96 5.09 -7.21
C SER A 49 6.48 3.67 -7.53
N PHE A 50 7.35 2.78 -8.03
CA PHE A 50 6.97 1.41 -8.38
C PHE A 50 6.53 0.57 -7.16
N SER A 51 7.15 0.76 -5.98
CA SER A 51 6.78 0.03 -4.77
C SER A 51 7.21 0.77 -3.49
N THR A 52 6.31 0.81 -2.52
CA THR A 52 6.55 1.35 -1.16
C THR A 52 7.82 0.81 -0.52
N TYR A 53 8.00 -0.52 -0.46
CA TYR A 53 9.18 -1.16 0.12
C TYR A 53 10.51 -0.76 -0.54
N ILE A 54 10.48 -0.31 -1.79
CA ILE A 54 11.66 0.16 -2.53
C ILE A 54 11.91 1.64 -2.21
N ALA A 55 10.86 2.46 -2.13
CA ALA A 55 10.97 3.85 -1.68
C ALA A 55 11.42 3.96 -0.21
N GLU A 56 10.92 3.08 0.66
CA GLU A 56 11.36 2.93 2.06
C GLU A 56 12.85 2.55 2.12
N LEU A 57 13.28 1.53 1.35
CA LEU A 57 14.70 1.15 1.26
C LEU A 57 15.61 2.30 0.76
N VAL A 58 15.11 3.15 -0.13
CA VAL A 58 15.82 4.35 -0.60
C VAL A 58 15.93 5.39 0.52
N MET A 59 14.84 5.66 1.25
CA MET A 59 14.83 6.57 2.40
C MET A 59 15.76 6.11 3.52
N ASP A 60 15.67 4.83 3.92
CA ASP A 60 16.52 4.22 4.96
C ASP A 60 18.00 4.24 4.58
N SER A 61 18.33 4.19 3.28
CA SER A 61 19.69 4.31 2.77
C SER A 61 20.26 5.74 2.84
N GLY A 62 19.47 6.73 3.27
CA GLY A 62 19.86 8.13 3.39
C GLY A 62 20.16 8.81 2.04
N MET A 63 19.61 8.31 0.94
CA MET A 63 19.90 8.80 -0.41
C MET A 63 18.70 9.49 -1.04
N GLU A 64 18.75 10.82 -1.03
CA GLU A 64 17.73 11.66 -1.66
C GLU A 64 17.79 11.57 -3.19
N LEU A 65 16.90 10.76 -3.78
CA LEU A 65 16.71 10.69 -5.23
C LEU A 65 15.89 11.87 -5.79
N THR A 66 15.29 12.73 -4.95
CA THR A 66 14.61 13.98 -5.34
C THR A 66 15.59 15.12 -5.67
N ALA A 67 16.76 14.78 -6.21
CA ALA A 67 17.84 15.72 -6.49
C ALA A 67 17.49 16.70 -7.63
N LYS A 68 17.73 18.00 -7.40
CA LYS A 68 17.43 19.12 -8.33
C LYS A 68 18.30 19.15 -9.60
N ASN A 69 19.10 18.13 -9.88
CA ASN A 69 20.01 18.07 -11.01
C ASN A 69 20.43 16.62 -11.31
N ASP A 70 20.37 16.24 -12.60
CA ASP A 70 20.70 14.91 -13.13
C ASP A 70 22.05 14.36 -12.64
N SER A 71 23.07 15.21 -12.50
CA SER A 71 24.39 14.79 -11.99
C SER A 71 24.31 14.22 -10.58
N ARG A 72 23.54 14.88 -9.70
CA ARG A 72 23.34 14.45 -8.31
C ARG A 72 22.38 13.27 -8.20
N PHE A 73 21.39 13.19 -9.08
CA PHE A 73 20.55 11.99 -9.22
C PHE A 73 21.40 10.77 -9.61
N VAL A 74 22.26 10.89 -10.64
CA VAL A 74 23.14 9.81 -11.08
C VAL A 74 24.21 9.48 -10.03
N ASP A 75 24.74 10.47 -9.30
CA ASP A 75 25.61 10.22 -8.14
C ASP A 75 24.95 9.32 -7.08
N ALA A 76 23.72 9.67 -6.67
CA ALA A 76 22.95 8.94 -5.67
C ALA A 76 22.53 7.55 -6.18
N MET A 77 22.00 7.46 -7.40
CA MET A 77 21.62 6.20 -8.06
C MET A 77 22.79 5.20 -8.16
N TYR A 78 24.00 5.67 -8.51
CA TYR A 78 25.18 4.82 -8.57
C TYR A 78 25.72 4.39 -7.20
N LYS A 79 25.44 5.16 -6.13
CA LYS A 79 25.72 4.76 -4.76
C LYS A 79 24.68 3.72 -4.30
N LEU A 80 23.39 3.99 -4.48
CA LEU A 80 22.28 3.08 -4.17
C LEU A 80 22.44 1.70 -4.83
N LEU A 81 22.79 1.67 -6.11
CA LEU A 81 23.01 0.41 -6.84
C LEU A 81 24.17 -0.42 -6.29
N ARG A 82 25.25 0.24 -5.83
CA ARG A 82 26.38 -0.43 -5.18
C ARG A 82 26.00 -0.92 -3.79
N ASP A 83 25.43 -0.04 -2.99
CA ASP A 83 25.33 -0.25 -1.54
C ASP A 83 24.15 -1.17 -1.18
N GLN A 84 23.02 -1.05 -1.89
CA GLN A 84 21.81 -1.85 -1.62
C GLN A 84 21.64 -3.05 -2.58
N PHE A 85 22.10 -2.93 -3.83
CA PHE A 85 21.90 -3.95 -4.87
C PHE A 85 23.19 -4.67 -5.30
N GLN A 86 24.35 -4.27 -4.76
CA GLN A 86 25.67 -4.84 -5.07
C GLN A 86 26.04 -4.79 -6.58
N TYR A 87 25.36 -3.94 -7.34
CA TYR A 87 25.51 -3.77 -8.78
C TYR A 87 26.52 -2.66 -9.08
N LYS A 88 27.43 -2.95 -10.02
CA LYS A 88 28.38 -1.98 -10.57
C LYS A 88 28.02 -1.71 -12.04
N PRO A 89 27.42 -0.55 -12.36
CA PRO A 89 27.08 -0.21 -13.73
C PRO A 89 28.30 -0.26 -14.68
N VAL A 90 28.05 -0.65 -15.92
CA VAL A 90 29.10 -0.83 -16.96
C VAL A 90 29.64 0.52 -17.48
N LEU A 91 28.84 1.59 -17.39
CA LEU A 91 29.24 2.95 -17.76
C LEU A 91 29.75 3.71 -16.54
N SER A 92 30.58 4.74 -16.76
CA SER A 92 30.82 5.77 -15.75
C SER A 92 29.61 6.72 -15.63
N LYS A 93 29.50 7.42 -14.50
CA LYS A 93 28.46 8.45 -14.28
C LYS A 93 28.43 9.49 -15.41
N GLN A 94 29.60 9.93 -15.87
CA GLN A 94 29.75 10.88 -16.99
C GLN A 94 29.30 10.27 -18.32
N GLN A 95 29.66 9.02 -18.62
CA GLN A 95 29.20 8.32 -19.83
C GLN A 95 27.69 8.05 -19.83
N PHE A 96 27.08 7.91 -18.65
CA PHE A 96 25.62 7.81 -18.51
C PHE A 96 24.92 9.14 -18.84
N LEU A 97 25.55 10.28 -18.51
CA LEU A 97 25.05 11.64 -18.76
C LEU A 97 25.47 12.21 -20.13
N GLN A 98 26.31 11.52 -20.90
CA GLN A 98 26.65 11.87 -22.29
C GLN A 98 25.67 11.23 -23.28
N TYR A 99 25.35 11.89 -24.38
CA TYR A 99 24.60 11.27 -25.49
C TYR A 99 25.31 10.02 -26.04
N GLY A 100 24.54 9.08 -26.59
CA GLY A 100 25.05 7.79 -27.05
C GLY A 100 25.09 6.73 -25.95
N PHE A 101 25.92 5.70 -26.14
CA PHE A 101 25.98 4.50 -25.28
C PHE A 101 24.63 3.75 -25.10
N ALA A 102 23.66 4.00 -25.99
CA ALA A 102 22.26 3.57 -25.90
C ALA A 102 22.07 2.13 -25.40
N GLU A 103 22.70 1.16 -26.05
CA GLU A 103 22.64 -0.26 -25.69
C GLU A 103 23.01 -0.51 -24.22
N ARG A 104 24.10 0.08 -23.75
CA ARG A 104 24.59 -0.09 -22.36
C ARG A 104 23.71 0.62 -21.35
N LYS A 105 23.10 1.76 -21.70
CA LYS A 105 22.11 2.45 -20.85
C LYS A 105 20.82 1.65 -20.74
N ILE A 106 20.33 1.12 -21.87
CA ILE A 106 19.16 0.22 -21.91
C ILE A 106 19.43 -1.05 -21.08
N GLN A 107 20.64 -1.61 -21.17
CA GLN A 107 21.04 -2.73 -20.32
C GLN A 107 21.03 -2.36 -18.83
N ILE A 108 21.65 -1.24 -18.44
CA ILE A 108 21.65 -0.75 -17.05
C ILE A 108 20.22 -0.57 -16.53
N VAL A 109 19.29 0.00 -17.31
CA VAL A 109 17.89 0.13 -16.89
C VAL A 109 17.16 -1.22 -16.86
N CYS A 110 17.42 -2.11 -17.81
CA CYS A 110 16.92 -3.50 -17.77
C CYS A 110 17.37 -4.23 -16.50
N ASP A 111 18.60 -4.02 -16.06
CA ASP A 111 19.18 -4.63 -14.86
C ASP A 111 18.54 -4.01 -13.61
N ILE A 112 18.49 -2.67 -13.50
CA ILE A 112 17.81 -1.91 -12.43
C ILE A 112 16.39 -2.43 -12.21
N ILE A 113 15.57 -2.50 -13.27
CA ILE A 113 14.20 -3.02 -13.20
C ILE A 113 14.18 -4.47 -12.68
N SER A 114 15.14 -5.30 -13.09
CA SER A 114 15.23 -6.70 -12.65
C SER A 114 15.54 -6.83 -11.16
N TYR A 115 16.48 -6.04 -10.64
CA TYR A 115 16.83 -6.02 -9.22
C TYR A 115 15.66 -5.52 -8.37
N ILE A 116 15.03 -4.43 -8.77
CA ILE A 116 13.90 -3.81 -8.07
C ILE A 116 12.69 -4.76 -8.06
N TYR A 117 12.34 -5.35 -9.20
CA TYR A 117 11.23 -6.31 -9.28
C TYR A 117 11.49 -7.58 -8.46
N LYS A 118 12.73 -8.11 -8.46
CA LYS A 118 13.14 -9.21 -7.59
C LYS A 118 12.97 -8.84 -6.11
N ARG A 119 13.45 -7.66 -5.71
CA ARG A 119 13.43 -7.18 -4.32
C ARG A 119 12.00 -6.92 -3.83
N HIS A 120 11.15 -6.34 -4.67
CA HIS A 120 9.71 -6.22 -4.42
C HIS A 120 9.04 -7.59 -4.22
N LYS A 121 9.38 -8.59 -5.06
CA LYS A 121 8.86 -9.96 -4.95
C LYS A 121 9.34 -10.69 -3.70
N GLU A 122 10.55 -10.41 -3.21
CA GLU A 122 11.04 -10.92 -1.92
C GLU A 122 10.17 -10.42 -0.75
N PHE A 123 10.01 -9.09 -0.60
CA PHE A 123 9.26 -8.50 0.50
C PHE A 123 7.75 -8.81 0.45
N SER A 124 7.12 -8.71 -0.72
CA SER A 124 5.69 -9.04 -0.89
C SER A 124 5.35 -10.51 -0.63
N ASN A 125 6.31 -11.42 -0.79
CA ASN A 125 6.15 -12.82 -0.37
C ASN A 125 6.35 -13.02 1.14
N MET A 126 7.31 -12.33 1.77
CA MET A 126 7.50 -12.43 3.23
C MET A 126 6.25 -12.00 4.00
N ASN A 127 5.58 -10.94 3.56
CA ASN A 127 4.34 -10.46 4.19
C ASN A 127 3.16 -11.43 4.02
N LYS A 128 3.17 -12.32 3.01
CA LYS A 128 2.19 -13.41 2.85
C LYS A 128 2.50 -14.64 3.71
N ILE A 129 3.76 -14.86 4.06
CA ILE A 129 4.16 -15.97 4.95
C ILE A 129 3.85 -15.60 6.41
N LYS A 130 4.06 -14.35 6.79
CA LYS A 130 3.77 -13.85 8.16
C LYS A 130 2.28 -13.89 8.52
N SER A 131 1.38 -13.96 7.53
CA SER A 131 -0.07 -14.15 7.74
C SER A 131 -0.53 -15.63 7.69
N GLN A 132 0.40 -16.61 7.64
CA GLN A 132 0.07 -18.04 7.65
C GLN A 132 0.62 -18.82 8.86
N SER A 133 1.38 -18.21 9.77
CA SER A 133 2.01 -18.91 10.90
C SER A 133 1.05 -19.33 12.03
N GLU A 134 -0.18 -18.80 12.09
CA GLU A 134 -1.11 -19.02 13.22
C GLU A 134 -2.28 -19.99 12.93
N LYS A 135 -2.14 -20.94 11.99
CA LYS A 135 -3.15 -22.00 11.77
C LYS A 135 -2.57 -23.42 11.65
N LYS A 136 -1.83 -23.88 12.68
CA LYS A 136 -1.59 -25.32 12.93
C LYS A 136 -1.61 -25.69 14.42
N ALA A 137 -2.81 -25.96 14.95
CA ALA A 137 -3.01 -26.68 16.21
C ALA A 137 -3.94 -27.89 15.98
N HIS A 138 -3.32 -29.07 15.87
CA HIS A 138 -3.79 -30.39 16.30
C HIS A 138 -5.31 -30.74 16.22
N VAL A 139 -5.69 -31.52 15.19
CA VAL A 139 -6.82 -32.49 15.26
C VAL A 139 -6.33 -33.83 14.69
N VAL A 140 -6.58 -34.93 15.42
CA VAL A 140 -6.03 -36.27 15.13
C VAL A 140 -7.04 -37.37 15.50
N LYS A 141 -7.11 -38.44 14.67
CA LYS A 141 -8.06 -39.58 14.64
C LYS A 141 -9.41 -39.27 13.96
N SER A 142 -10.08 -40.22 13.30
CA SER A 142 -9.81 -41.68 13.16
C SER A 142 -9.83 -42.18 11.69
N LEU A 143 -9.78 -43.52 11.49
CA LEU A 143 -9.42 -44.23 10.25
C LEU A 143 -10.42 -45.35 9.90
N SER A 144 -10.86 -45.45 8.63
CA SER A 144 -11.24 -46.66 7.86
C SER A 144 -11.59 -46.30 6.40
N HIS A 145 -11.06 -46.94 5.33
CA HIS A 145 -11.48 -48.20 4.67
C HIS A 145 -12.96 -48.23 4.20
N THR A 146 -13.38 -48.56 2.96
CA THR A 146 -12.81 -48.88 1.60
C THR A 146 -14.01 -48.94 0.58
N GLY A 147 -13.93 -49.01 -0.77
CA GLY A 147 -12.85 -49.07 -1.78
C GLY A 147 -13.39 -49.56 -3.17
N PHE A 148 -12.52 -49.69 -4.19
CA PHE A 148 -12.70 -50.32 -5.55
C PHE A 148 -13.52 -49.66 -6.70
N SER A 149 -12.93 -49.79 -7.91
CA SER A 149 -13.48 -49.90 -9.28
C SER A 149 -14.00 -48.70 -10.11
N ASN A 150 -13.62 -48.74 -11.41
CA ASN A 150 -14.17 -48.00 -12.58
C ASN A 150 -15.14 -48.96 -13.36
N PRO A 151 -15.64 -48.70 -14.61
CA PRO A 151 -15.53 -47.52 -15.49
C PRO A 151 -16.79 -47.10 -16.35
N SER A 152 -16.69 -45.95 -17.04
CA SER A 152 -17.13 -45.69 -18.45
C SER A 152 -18.58 -45.23 -18.82
N VAL A 153 -18.65 -44.64 -20.04
CA VAL A 153 -19.79 -44.37 -20.96
C VAL A 153 -20.74 -43.14 -20.76
N THR A 154 -20.39 -42.05 -21.46
CA THR A 154 -21.18 -41.29 -22.48
C THR A 154 -22.64 -40.84 -22.25
N VAL A 155 -22.90 -39.53 -22.34
CA VAL A 155 -23.74 -38.80 -23.36
C VAL A 155 -23.74 -37.28 -23.03
N ALA A 156 -23.91 -36.40 -24.03
CA ALA A 156 -23.80 -34.95 -23.88
C ALA A 156 -25.13 -34.19 -24.05
N ILE A 157 -25.27 -33.06 -23.36
CA ILE A 157 -26.16 -31.93 -23.72
C ILE A 157 -25.33 -30.63 -23.55
N SER A 158 -25.60 -29.61 -24.36
CA SER A 158 -24.86 -28.34 -24.41
C SER A 158 -25.70 -27.17 -23.91
N THR A 159 -25.11 -26.29 -23.11
CA THR A 159 -25.38 -24.84 -23.05
C THR A 159 -24.21 -24.10 -22.39
N MET A 160 -24.05 -22.82 -22.69
CA MET A 160 -23.01 -21.93 -22.14
C MET A 160 -23.61 -20.95 -21.12
N ASP A 161 -22.93 -20.67 -20.02
CA ASP A 161 -22.58 -19.29 -19.59
C ASP A 161 -21.48 -19.31 -18.51
N LEU A 162 -20.80 -18.19 -18.29
CA LEU A 162 -19.65 -18.03 -17.39
C LEU A 162 -19.78 -16.78 -16.48
N GLN A 163 -20.46 -16.91 -15.34
CA GLN A 163 -20.38 -15.94 -14.24
C GLN A 163 -20.23 -16.63 -12.87
N GLN A 164 -18.98 -16.83 -12.43
CA GLN A 164 -18.69 -17.30 -11.07
C GLN A 164 -18.57 -16.12 -10.10
N LYS A 165 -19.60 -15.97 -9.27
CA LYS A 165 -19.60 -15.12 -8.08
C LYS A 165 -18.68 -15.73 -7.00
N PRO A 166 -17.63 -15.03 -6.51
CA PRO A 166 -16.87 -15.52 -5.36
C PRO A 166 -17.73 -15.47 -4.10
N GLN A 167 -17.64 -16.53 -3.30
CA GLN A 167 -18.27 -16.61 -1.98
C GLN A 167 -17.38 -15.91 -0.95
N ILE A 168 -17.98 -15.20 0.00
CA ILE A 168 -17.35 -14.78 1.25
C ILE A 168 -18.16 -15.41 2.37
N GLU A 169 -17.54 -16.32 3.11
CA GLU A 169 -18.15 -16.90 4.32
C GLU A 169 -18.15 -15.88 5.45
N ARG A 170 -19.12 -16.03 6.36
CA ARG A 170 -19.39 -15.05 7.42
C ARG A 170 -18.55 -15.36 8.66
N HIS A 171 -18.08 -14.29 9.31
CA HIS A 171 -17.92 -14.28 10.76
C HIS A 171 -18.91 -13.25 11.30
N GLU A 172 -19.71 -13.66 12.28
CA GLU A 172 -20.68 -12.78 12.93
C GLU A 172 -19.96 -11.85 13.91
N GLY A 173 -20.51 -10.65 14.11
CA GLY A 173 -19.89 -9.65 14.98
C GLY A 173 -20.00 -10.02 16.45
N VAL A 174 -18.97 -9.69 17.22
CA VAL A 174 -19.06 -9.59 18.69
C VAL A 174 -19.02 -8.10 19.05
N THR A 175 -20.01 -7.68 19.83
CA THR A 175 -20.24 -6.28 20.20
C THR A 175 -19.09 -5.68 21.01
N SER A 176 -18.90 -4.37 20.91
CA SER A 176 -18.08 -3.59 21.84
C SER A 176 -18.46 -3.86 23.30
N VAL A 177 -17.49 -4.21 24.13
CA VAL A 177 -17.62 -4.16 25.60
C VAL A 177 -16.76 -3.00 26.09
N HIS A 178 -17.43 -1.92 26.48
CA HIS A 178 -16.81 -0.81 27.19
C HIS A 178 -16.47 -1.30 28.61
N ILE A 179 -15.20 -1.30 28.98
CA ILE A 179 -14.78 -1.55 30.37
C ILE A 179 -14.88 -0.21 31.12
N PRO A 180 -15.56 -0.12 32.27
CA PRO A 180 -15.57 1.08 33.10
C PRO A 180 -14.25 1.25 33.86
N GLU A 181 -13.81 2.50 34.05
CA GLU A 181 -12.50 2.83 34.62
C GLU A 181 -12.46 2.74 36.17
N ASP A 182 -13.60 2.54 36.82
CA ASP A 182 -13.73 2.59 38.29
C ASP A 182 -13.07 1.41 39.04
N PHE A 183 -12.86 0.26 38.40
CA PHE A 183 -12.40 -0.97 39.07
C PHE A 183 -10.91 -0.98 39.48
N ILE A 184 -10.15 0.07 39.15
CA ILE A 184 -8.71 0.18 39.45
C ILE A 184 -8.46 0.90 40.79
N SER A 185 -9.43 1.68 41.29
CA SER A 185 -9.23 2.55 42.45
C SER A 185 -9.31 1.83 43.80
N GLU A 186 -10.06 0.72 43.89
CA GLU A 186 -10.40 0.08 45.17
C GLU A 186 -9.27 -0.83 45.71
N THR A 187 -8.51 -1.49 44.83
CA THR A 187 -7.41 -2.40 45.20
C THR A 187 -6.11 -1.69 45.61
N LEU A 188 -6.01 -0.37 45.41
CA LEU A 188 -4.84 0.43 45.76
C LEU A 188 -4.86 1.00 47.20
N GLN A 189 -5.99 0.86 47.91
CA GLN A 189 -6.19 1.47 49.23
C GLN A 189 -5.85 0.53 50.40
N GLU A 190 -6.03 -0.79 50.27
CA GLU A 190 -5.78 -1.74 51.38
C GLU A 190 -4.29 -1.97 51.71
N VAL A 191 -3.36 -1.61 50.80
CA VAL A 191 -1.93 -1.97 50.93
C VAL A 191 -1.10 -0.92 51.70
N LYS A 192 -1.69 0.22 52.10
CA LYS A 192 -0.93 1.33 52.70
C LYS A 192 -0.98 1.46 54.24
N ASP A 193 -2.01 0.92 54.89
CA ASP A 193 -2.28 1.21 56.30
C ASP A 193 -1.68 0.19 57.29
N TYR A 194 -0.61 -0.52 56.91
CA TYR A 194 0.11 -1.46 57.78
C TYR A 194 1.61 -1.15 58.00
N VAL A 195 2.03 0.11 57.78
CA VAL A 195 3.44 0.54 57.96
C VAL A 195 3.57 1.74 58.92
N VAL A 196 3.00 1.64 60.12
CA VAL A 196 3.34 2.53 61.25
C VAL A 196 3.40 1.74 62.57
N ASN A 197 4.55 1.83 63.25
CA ASN A 197 4.80 1.54 64.67
C ASN A 197 4.33 0.18 65.26
N LYS A 198 5.28 -0.75 65.40
CA LYS A 198 5.75 -1.10 66.75
C LYS A 198 7.22 -1.55 66.75
N VAL A 199 8.09 -0.69 67.29
CA VAL A 199 9.41 -1.11 67.80
C VAL A 199 9.27 -1.19 69.31
N GLU A 200 9.00 -2.41 69.81
CA GLU A 200 9.10 -2.73 71.24
C GLU A 200 10.13 -3.85 71.39
N VAL A 201 11.11 -3.62 72.26
CA VAL A 201 12.17 -4.58 72.56
C VAL A 201 11.60 -5.65 73.48
N LEU A 202 11.76 -6.92 73.11
CA LEU A 202 11.59 -8.06 74.00
C LEU A 202 12.74 -9.03 73.78
N ASP A 203 13.39 -9.37 74.89
CA ASP A 203 14.63 -10.13 74.99
C ASP A 203 14.31 -11.52 75.56
N TYR A 204 14.65 -12.59 74.82
CA TYR A 204 14.54 -13.98 75.27
C TYR A 204 15.49 -14.90 74.47
N ASP A 205 16.50 -15.43 75.15
CA ASP A 205 17.34 -16.55 74.70
C ASP A 205 16.58 -17.89 74.65
N THR A 206 17.19 -18.87 73.97
CA THR A 206 17.04 -20.36 74.07
C THR A 206 16.44 -21.07 72.85
N ASP A 207 17.33 -21.40 71.91
CA ASP A 207 17.53 -22.69 71.18
C ASP A 207 16.38 -23.66 70.80
N VAL A 208 16.66 -24.36 69.69
CA VAL A 208 16.07 -25.64 69.19
C VAL A 208 14.77 -25.56 68.36
N SER A 209 14.91 -25.39 67.04
CA SER A 209 14.15 -26.18 66.03
C SER A 209 14.73 -26.03 64.60
N ASP A 210 15.81 -26.74 64.28
CA ASP A 210 16.54 -26.65 63.00
C ASP A 210 15.81 -27.25 61.76
N ASN A 211 14.49 -27.15 61.69
CA ASN A 211 13.66 -27.75 60.62
C ASN A 211 12.53 -26.84 60.09
N ILE A 212 12.54 -25.53 60.42
CA ILE A 212 11.49 -24.58 59.97
C ILE A 212 12.04 -23.50 59.00
N ASP A 213 13.30 -23.09 59.16
CA ASP A 213 13.93 -22.03 58.34
C ASP A 213 13.89 -22.33 56.83
N VAL A 214 14.27 -23.56 56.45
CA VAL A 214 14.44 -23.94 55.03
C VAL A 214 13.15 -23.81 54.21
N GLU A 215 11.98 -24.05 54.82
CA GLU A 215 10.69 -23.92 54.13
C GLU A 215 10.33 -22.43 53.91
N LYS A 216 10.64 -21.58 54.89
CA LYS A 216 10.45 -20.12 54.82
C LYS A 216 11.39 -19.44 53.82
N ASP A 217 12.65 -19.86 53.77
CA ASP A 217 13.62 -19.36 52.80
C ASP A 217 13.24 -19.74 51.36
N ASN A 218 12.66 -20.92 51.15
CA ASN A 218 12.12 -21.31 49.85
C ASN A 218 10.93 -20.43 49.43
N GLU A 219 9.95 -20.19 50.32
CA GLU A 219 8.84 -19.26 50.07
C GLU A 219 9.35 -17.84 49.71
N LEU A 220 10.40 -17.38 50.41
CA LEU A 220 10.99 -16.06 50.23
C LEU A 220 11.74 -15.93 48.88
N GLU A 221 12.53 -16.95 48.50
CA GLU A 221 13.23 -16.97 47.22
C GLU A 221 12.27 -17.13 46.03
N ASP A 222 11.18 -17.91 46.19
CA ASP A 222 10.11 -18.01 45.19
C ASP A 222 9.39 -16.67 44.98
N LEU A 223 8.99 -15.97 46.06
CA LEU A 223 8.38 -14.63 45.99
C LEU A 223 9.34 -13.60 45.36
N LYS A 224 10.63 -13.69 45.68
CA LYS A 224 11.70 -12.86 45.10
C LYS A 224 11.90 -13.14 43.61
N SER A 225 11.77 -14.40 43.17
CA SER A 225 11.80 -14.76 41.74
C SER A 225 10.59 -14.17 40.98
N GLN A 226 9.39 -14.23 41.58
CA GLN A 226 8.18 -13.64 41.02
C GLN A 226 8.27 -12.11 40.93
N LEU A 227 8.85 -11.45 41.94
CA LEU A 227 9.10 -10.00 41.92
C LEU A 227 10.04 -9.60 40.76
N VAL A 228 11.09 -10.38 40.51
CA VAL A 228 11.99 -10.16 39.37
C VAL A 228 11.27 -10.40 38.03
N GLU A 229 10.42 -11.42 37.92
CA GLU A 229 9.63 -11.66 36.70
C GLU A 229 8.61 -10.53 36.46
N LEU A 230 7.95 -10.03 37.51
CA LEU A 230 7.05 -8.86 37.43
C LEU A 230 7.79 -7.59 37.04
N GLN A 231 8.99 -7.36 37.57
CA GLN A 231 9.85 -6.24 37.16
C GLN A 231 10.27 -6.37 35.68
N GLN A 232 10.59 -7.58 35.21
CA GLN A 232 10.90 -7.82 33.80
C GLN A 232 9.67 -7.58 32.90
N LYS A 233 8.47 -8.02 33.32
CA LYS A 233 7.20 -7.73 32.64
C LYS A 233 6.91 -6.23 32.59
N PHE A 234 7.17 -5.49 33.67
CA PHE A 234 7.04 -4.03 33.71
C PHE A 234 8.00 -3.32 32.72
N HIS A 235 9.28 -3.70 32.69
CA HIS A 235 10.24 -3.17 31.71
C HIS A 235 9.85 -3.50 30.26
N SER A 236 9.28 -4.70 30.03
CA SER A 236 8.74 -5.08 28.72
C SER A 236 7.53 -4.22 28.32
N LEU A 237 6.63 -3.93 29.27
CA LEU A 237 5.47 -3.08 29.06
C LEU A 237 5.87 -1.62 28.80
N SER A 238 6.84 -1.06 29.54
CA SER A 238 7.44 0.26 29.26
C SER A 238 7.98 0.34 27.84
N ASN A 239 8.66 -0.72 27.37
CA ASN A 239 9.19 -0.79 26.01
C ASN A 239 8.10 -0.85 24.93
N VAL A 240 6.91 -1.39 25.25
CA VAL A 240 5.73 -1.35 24.38
C VAL A 240 5.07 0.03 24.39
N ASP A 241 4.96 0.68 25.54
CA ASP A 241 4.42 2.03 25.67
C ASP A 241 5.27 3.07 24.93
N GLU A 242 6.60 3.05 25.12
CA GLU A 242 7.55 3.88 24.35
C GLU A 242 7.34 3.72 22.84
N LYS A 243 7.17 2.47 22.36
CA LYS A 243 6.88 2.19 20.95
C LYS A 243 5.53 2.77 20.54
N LEU A 244 4.48 2.60 21.34
CA LEU A 244 3.15 3.13 21.08
C LEU A 244 3.18 4.66 20.98
N GLN A 245 3.83 5.35 21.92
CA GLN A 245 4.04 6.80 21.86
C GLN A 245 4.81 7.24 20.61
N THR A 246 5.81 6.48 20.14
CA THR A 246 6.50 6.80 18.87
C THR A 246 5.65 6.55 17.63
N LEU A 247 4.68 5.64 17.70
CA LEU A 247 3.70 5.42 16.63
C LEU A 247 2.63 6.51 16.64
N GLU A 248 2.12 6.89 17.80
CA GLU A 248 1.19 8.02 17.98
C GLU A 248 1.79 9.32 17.42
N LYS A 249 3.02 9.67 17.83
CA LYS A 249 3.75 10.84 17.31
C LYS A 249 4.04 10.79 15.79
N LYS A 250 4.01 9.59 15.17
CA LYS A 250 4.11 9.40 13.70
C LYS A 250 2.75 9.39 12.99
N LEU A 251 1.66 9.16 13.73
CA LEU A 251 0.28 9.17 13.23
C LEU A 251 -0.40 10.53 13.46
N GLN A 252 0.10 11.36 14.37
CA GLN A 252 -0.41 12.69 14.63
C GLN A 252 -0.34 13.56 13.36
N GLY A 253 -1.51 13.92 12.82
CA GLY A 253 -1.64 14.64 11.54
C GLY A 253 -1.79 13.75 10.30
N LYS A 254 -1.62 12.42 10.41
CA LYS A 254 -1.92 11.46 9.34
C LYS A 254 -3.34 10.93 9.51
N ILE A 255 -4.28 11.46 8.73
CA ILE A 255 -5.67 10.99 8.72
C ILE A 255 -5.69 9.53 8.22
N VAL A 256 -6.07 8.61 9.11
CA VAL A 256 -6.39 7.23 8.76
C VAL A 256 -7.90 7.18 8.53
N ILE A 257 -8.30 6.84 7.31
CA ILE A 257 -9.71 6.67 6.91
C ILE A 257 -9.96 5.16 6.78
N GLU A 258 -11.09 4.66 7.27
CA GLU A 258 -11.44 3.24 7.10
C GLU A 258 -11.65 2.91 5.62
N GLU A 259 -11.31 1.70 5.16
CA GLU A 259 -11.50 1.30 3.75
C GLU A 259 -12.96 1.46 3.30
N ASN A 260 -13.93 1.22 4.18
CA ASN A 260 -15.36 1.42 3.92
C ASN A 260 -15.71 2.91 3.73
N GLU A 261 -15.18 3.79 4.57
CA GLU A 261 -15.37 5.25 4.46
C GLU A 261 -14.66 5.82 3.22
N TRP A 262 -13.46 5.34 2.91
CA TRP A 262 -12.70 5.72 1.73
C TRP A 262 -13.43 5.32 0.44
N ASN A 263 -13.92 4.08 0.38
CA ASN A 263 -14.70 3.61 -0.77
C ASN A 263 -16.05 4.35 -0.91
N ASN A 264 -16.68 4.74 0.20
CA ASN A 264 -17.87 5.61 0.19
C ASN A 264 -17.55 7.01 -0.36
N LEU A 265 -16.49 7.64 0.15
CA LEU A 265 -16.03 8.96 -0.28
C LEU A 265 -15.65 8.96 -1.77
N LEU A 266 -14.87 7.97 -2.21
CA LEU A 266 -14.49 7.78 -3.62
C LEU A 266 -15.71 7.59 -4.52
N SER A 267 -16.68 6.77 -4.09
CA SER A 267 -17.96 6.59 -4.82
C SER A 267 -18.75 7.89 -4.92
N ARG A 268 -18.76 8.71 -3.87
CA ARG A 268 -19.44 10.01 -3.86
C ARG A 268 -18.73 11.05 -4.73
N VAL A 269 -17.39 11.08 -4.73
CA VAL A 269 -16.59 11.95 -5.61
C VAL A 269 -16.85 11.59 -7.07
N LEU A 270 -16.75 10.30 -7.43
CA LEU A 270 -17.02 9.82 -8.79
C LEU A 270 -18.45 10.14 -9.26
N LEU A 271 -19.45 10.04 -8.36
CA LEU A 271 -20.83 10.44 -8.64
C LEU A 271 -20.97 11.95 -8.88
N LEU A 272 -20.27 12.78 -8.11
CA LEU A 272 -20.25 14.24 -8.32
C LEU A 272 -19.52 14.65 -9.60
N GLU A 273 -18.40 14.01 -9.93
CA GLU A 273 -17.67 14.23 -11.19
C GLU A 273 -18.50 13.85 -12.41
N THR A 274 -19.15 12.68 -12.39
CA THR A 274 -20.05 12.24 -13.46
C THR A 274 -21.31 13.09 -13.55
N GLN A 275 -21.89 13.54 -12.43
CA GLN A 275 -22.98 14.50 -12.42
C GLN A 275 -22.57 15.85 -13.03
N LEU A 276 -21.37 16.36 -12.71
CA LEU A 276 -20.84 17.61 -13.27
C LEU A 276 -20.60 17.49 -14.78
N LEU A 277 -19.98 16.39 -15.23
CA LEU A 277 -19.74 16.10 -16.66
C LEU A 277 -21.04 15.96 -17.46
N LEU A 278 -22.09 15.38 -16.87
CA LEU A 278 -23.42 15.35 -17.46
C LEU A 278 -24.03 16.75 -17.50
N HIS A 279 -23.92 17.54 -16.42
CA HIS A 279 -24.51 18.87 -16.33
C HIS A 279 -23.84 19.90 -17.26
N SER A 280 -22.53 19.79 -17.52
CA SER A 280 -21.89 20.62 -18.55
C SER A 280 -22.41 20.23 -19.94
N LYS A 281 -22.48 18.93 -20.24
CA LYS A 281 -22.94 18.43 -21.54
C LYS A 281 -24.43 18.70 -21.80
N THR A 282 -25.28 18.77 -20.77
CA THR A 282 -26.68 19.20 -20.94
C THR A 282 -26.82 20.72 -21.07
N ALA A 283 -25.93 21.52 -20.48
CA ALA A 283 -25.86 22.96 -20.74
C ALA A 283 -25.43 23.26 -22.19
N ASP A 284 -24.42 22.54 -22.70
CA ASP A 284 -23.99 22.60 -24.11
C ASP A 284 -25.13 22.20 -25.07
N LEU A 285 -25.89 21.15 -24.73
CA LEU A 285 -27.03 20.71 -25.54
C LEU A 285 -28.21 21.70 -25.47
N SER A 286 -28.49 22.29 -24.30
CA SER A 286 -29.55 23.28 -24.09
C SER A 286 -29.28 24.56 -24.88
N THR A 287 -28.07 25.12 -24.78
CA THR A 287 -27.65 26.27 -25.60
C THR A 287 -27.71 25.96 -27.10
N LYS A 288 -27.29 24.76 -27.52
CA LYS A 288 -27.37 24.35 -28.92
C LYS A 288 -28.81 24.17 -29.43
N LEU A 289 -29.74 23.71 -28.59
CA LEU A 289 -31.16 23.59 -28.95
C LEU A 289 -31.87 24.95 -29.00
N ASN A 290 -31.55 25.87 -28.08
CA ASN A 290 -32.11 27.22 -28.10
C ASN A 290 -31.72 27.96 -29.40
N ASN A 291 -30.46 27.85 -29.82
CA ASN A 291 -29.99 28.44 -31.08
C ASN A 291 -30.67 27.87 -32.34
N VAL A 292 -31.15 26.61 -32.31
CA VAL A 292 -31.91 26.01 -33.43
C VAL A 292 -33.37 26.50 -33.44
N CYS A 293 -33.94 26.83 -32.29
CA CYS A 293 -35.33 27.26 -32.18
C CYS A 293 -35.60 28.66 -32.77
N GLU A 294 -34.59 29.54 -32.82
CA GLU A 294 -34.75 30.89 -33.37
C GLU A 294 -34.75 30.93 -34.91
N GLU A 295 -34.00 30.07 -35.61
CA GLU A 295 -33.89 30.14 -37.08
C GLU A 295 -35.18 29.70 -37.82
N ASP A 296 -35.91 28.70 -37.28
CA ASP A 296 -37.18 28.22 -37.86
C ASP A 296 -38.31 29.27 -37.82
N SER A 297 -38.13 30.38 -37.09
CA SER A 297 -39.10 31.49 -37.03
C SER A 297 -39.03 32.43 -38.25
N SER A 298 -37.98 32.36 -39.08
CA SER A 298 -37.64 33.44 -40.02
C SER A 298 -38.13 33.26 -41.48
N THR A 299 -38.89 32.21 -41.80
CA THR A 299 -39.24 31.86 -43.20
C THR A 299 -40.71 32.09 -43.61
N ARG A 300 -41.35 33.12 -43.07
CA ARG A 300 -42.64 33.63 -43.59
C ARG A 300 -42.72 35.17 -43.58
N ASN A 301 -42.20 35.82 -44.61
CA ASN A 301 -42.76 37.05 -45.20
C ASN A 301 -41.98 37.49 -46.45
N THR A 302 -42.66 38.24 -47.33
CA THR A 302 -42.17 38.74 -48.64
C THR A 302 -41.90 37.62 -49.68
N THR A 303 -42.08 37.78 -51.00
CA THR A 303 -42.54 38.93 -51.81
C THR A 303 -43.56 38.49 -52.86
N LEU A 304 -44.49 39.37 -53.27
CA LEU A 304 -44.67 39.69 -54.69
C LEU A 304 -45.30 41.08 -54.86
N SER A 305 -44.81 41.86 -55.82
CA SER A 305 -45.35 43.18 -56.17
C SER A 305 -45.15 43.46 -57.66
N SER A 306 -46.26 43.53 -58.41
CA SER A 306 -46.38 44.23 -59.70
C SER A 306 -47.83 44.13 -60.20
N GLY A 307 -48.40 45.22 -60.72
CA GLY A 307 -49.74 45.24 -61.30
C GLY A 307 -50.39 46.61 -61.22
N LYS A 308 -50.56 47.28 -62.37
CA LYS A 308 -51.33 48.53 -62.52
C LYS A 308 -52.68 48.22 -63.18
N TYR A 309 -53.56 49.23 -63.22
CA TYR A 309 -54.84 49.27 -63.97
C TYR A 309 -55.96 48.42 -63.32
N LEU A 310 -57.26 48.77 -63.34
CA LEU A 310 -58.03 49.89 -63.92
C LEU A 310 -59.10 50.43 -62.91
N LEU A 311 -59.64 51.62 -63.21
CA LEU A 311 -61.02 52.15 -63.01
C LEU A 311 -61.84 51.73 -61.75
N GLN A 312 -62.33 52.64 -60.88
CA GLN A 312 -63.31 53.75 -61.07
C GLN A 312 -64.79 53.29 -61.00
N PHE A 313 -65.62 54.04 -60.24
CA PHE A 313 -67.10 53.94 -60.08
C PHE A 313 -67.65 52.75 -59.24
N PHE A 314 -68.80 52.83 -58.57
CA PHE A 314 -69.68 53.98 -58.23
C PHE A 314 -70.47 53.70 -56.92
N SER A 315 -70.69 54.78 -56.14
CA SER A 315 -71.74 54.95 -55.10
C SER A 315 -71.66 54.13 -53.82
#